data_AF-A0A232LTH2-F1
#
_entry.id   AF-A0A232LTH2-F1
#
_cell.length_a   1.000
_cell.length_b   1.000
_cell.length_c   1.000
_cell.angle_alpha   90.00
_cell.angle_beta   90.00
_cell.angle_gamma   90.00
#
_symmetry.space_group_name_H-M   'P 1'
#
loop_
_entity.id
_entity.type
_entity.pdbx_description
1 polymer ?
#
loop_
_entity_poly.entity_id
_entity_poly.type
_entity_poly.pdbx_seq_one_letter_code
_entity_poly.pdbx_strand_id
1 'polypeptide(L)'
;MERELHRLGLLYADQGKLDEAEKMYQRALQGYEKALGPGHTSTLRTVYNLGLLYADQGKLDEAEKMYQRALQGYEKALLGNVARYRPLCGI
;
A
#
# COMPACT_ATOMS: atom_id res chain seq x y z
N MET A 1 15.81 2.52 0.42
CA MET A 1 15.73 2.19 1.87
C MET A 1 14.37 1.61 2.23
N GLU A 2 13.32 2.14 1.63
CA GLU A 2 11.88 1.90 1.81
C GLU A 2 11.49 0.44 1.53
N ARG A 3 12.10 -0.17 0.51
CA ARG A 3 11.89 -1.59 0.15
C ARG A 3 12.38 -2.55 1.24
N GLU A 4 13.48 -2.23 1.89
CA GLU A 4 14.04 -3.06 2.94
C GLU A 4 13.22 -2.95 4.23
N LEU A 5 12.72 -1.75 4.56
CA LEU A 5 11.75 -1.56 5.64
C LEU A 5 10.46 -2.35 5.41
N HIS A 6 9.92 -2.34 4.19
CA HIS A 6 8.75 -3.15 3.84
C HIS A 6 9.02 -4.66 4.00
N ARG A 7 10.21 -5.13 3.62
CA ARG A 7 10.61 -6.54 3.80
C ARG A 7 10.76 -6.92 5.28
N LEU A 8 11.31 -6.03 6.10
CA LEU A 8 11.38 -6.21 7.55
C LEU A 8 9.98 -6.27 8.18
N GLY A 9 9.05 -5.43 7.70
CA GLY A 9 7.65 -5.47 8.11
C GLY A 9 7.00 -6.83 7.84
N LEU A 10 7.20 -7.41 6.65
CA LEU A 10 6.74 -8.75 6.32
C LEU A 10 7.34 -9.80 7.26
N LEU A 11 8.66 -9.78 7.46
CA LEU A 11 9.35 -10.73 8.31
C LEU A 11 8.85 -10.70 9.77
N TYR A 12 8.57 -9.51 10.31
CA TYR A 12 8.03 -9.39 11.67
C TYR A 12 6.57 -9.83 11.75
N ALA A 13 5.75 -9.56 10.73
CA ALA A 13 4.38 -10.06 10.68
C ALA A 13 4.35 -11.60 10.69
N ASP A 14 5.20 -12.24 9.89
CA ASP A 14 5.33 -13.71 9.85
C ASP A 14 5.79 -14.31 11.19
N GLN A 15 6.51 -13.54 12.00
CA GLN A 15 6.94 -13.92 13.35
C GLN A 15 5.90 -13.60 14.43
N GLY A 16 4.74 -13.03 14.08
CA GLY A 16 3.72 -12.57 15.04
C GLY A 16 4.12 -11.32 15.82
N LYS A 17 5.20 -10.63 15.42
CA LYS A 17 5.67 -9.37 16.02
C LYS A 17 4.95 -8.19 15.39
N LEU A 18 3.65 -8.10 15.68
CA LEU A 18 2.75 -7.22 14.95
C LEU A 18 3.08 -5.73 15.17
N ASP A 19 3.51 -5.32 16.38
CA ASP A 19 3.85 -3.93 16.67
C ASP A 19 5.12 -3.47 15.96
N GLU A 20 6.13 -4.34 15.85
CA GLU A 20 7.35 -4.08 15.10
C GLU A 20 7.07 -4.02 13.60
N ALA A 21 6.23 -4.93 13.09
CA ALA A 21 5.79 -4.92 11.70
C ALA A 21 5.07 -3.61 11.35
N GLU A 22 4.21 -3.12 12.24
CA GLU A 22 3.47 -1.86 12.05
C GLU A 22 4.43 -0.67 11.88
N LYS A 23 5.40 -0.54 12.78
CA LYS A 23 6.42 0.51 12.72
C LYS A 23 7.21 0.48 11.42
N MET A 24 7.59 -0.72 10.96
CA MET A 24 8.33 -0.89 9.71
C MET A 24 7.49 -0.48 8.49
N TYR A 25 6.23 -0.91 8.43
CA TYR A 25 5.35 -0.55 7.32
C TYR A 25 4.98 0.94 7.31
N GLN A 26 4.71 1.55 8.46
CA GLN A 26 4.44 2.99 8.55
C GLN A 26 5.63 3.82 8.04
N ARG A 27 6.85 3.45 8.44
CA ARG A 27 8.06 4.14 7.98
C ARG A 27 8.31 3.91 6.48
N ALA A 28 8.09 2.69 5.98
CA ALA A 28 8.15 2.39 4.55
C ALA A 28 7.10 3.19 3.76
N LEU A 29 5.88 3.30 4.28
CA LEU A 29 4.77 4.01 3.65
C LEU A 29 5.09 5.50 3.50
N GLN A 30 5.55 6.17 4.56
CA GLN A 30 5.96 7.58 4.49
C GLN A 30 7.06 7.81 3.45
N GLY A 31 8.05 6.90 3.39
CA GLY A 31 9.11 6.96 2.39
C GLY A 31 8.58 6.80 0.96
N TYR A 32 7.73 5.81 0.73
CA TYR A 32 7.13 5.55 -0.58
C TYR A 32 6.18 6.66 -1.04
N GLU A 33 5.35 7.20 -0.14
CA GLU A 33 4.49 8.35 -0.44
C GLU A 33 5.31 9.56 -0.87
N LYS A 34 6.42 9.83 -0.18
CA LYS A 34 7.31 10.94 -0.52
C LYS A 34 8.05 10.72 -1.85
N ALA A 35 8.54 9.51 -2.09
CA ALA A 35 9.39 9.22 -3.26
C ALA A 35 8.61 8.94 -4.54
N LEU A 36 7.47 8.25 -4.43
CA LEU A 36 6.72 7.72 -5.57
C LEU A 36 5.29 8.27 -5.66
N GLY A 37 4.82 8.91 -4.60
CA GLY A 37 3.46 9.41 -4.48
C GLY A 37 2.47 8.38 -3.91
N PRO A 38 1.28 8.85 -3.49
CA PRO A 38 0.27 8.02 -2.82
C PRO A 38 -0.38 6.97 -3.73
N GLY A 39 -0.41 7.20 -5.05
CA GLY A 39 -1.06 6.30 -6.03
C GLY A 39 -0.12 5.26 -6.64
N HIS A 40 1.17 5.26 -6.28
CA HIS A 40 2.11 4.30 -6.85
C HIS A 40 1.88 2.89 -6.29
N THR A 41 1.99 1.87 -7.14
CA THR A 41 1.73 0.46 -6.80
C THR A 41 2.45 -0.02 -5.55
N SER A 42 3.71 0.39 -5.32
CA SER A 42 4.48 0.03 -4.13
C SER A 42 3.96 0.71 -2.85
N THR A 43 3.48 1.94 -2.97
CA THR A 43 2.84 2.68 -1.87
C THR A 43 1.53 1.98 -1.49
N LEU A 44 0.69 1.70 -2.48
CA LEU A 44 -0.60 1.02 -2.29
C LEU A 44 -0.45 -0.38 -1.71
N ARG A 45 0.57 -1.14 -2.14
CA ARG A 45 0.88 -2.45 -1.56
C ARG A 45 1.26 -2.34 -0.07
N THR A 46 1.97 -1.28 0.30
CA THR A 46 2.35 -1.06 1.70
C THR A 46 1.13 -0.70 2.55
N VAL A 47 0.21 0.11 2.03
CA VAL A 47 -1.09 0.39 2.67
C VAL A 47 -1.90 -0.89 2.84
N TYR A 48 -1.97 -1.74 1.81
CA TYR A 48 -2.68 -3.02 1.88
C TYR A 48 -2.11 -3.94 2.97
N ASN A 49 -0.78 -4.06 3.06
CA ASN A 49 -0.14 -4.87 4.10
C ASN A 49 -0.37 -4.34 5.52
N LEU A 50 -0.50 -3.02 5.71
CA LEU A 50 -0.94 -2.44 6.98
C LEU A 50 -2.38 -2.83 7.32
N GLY A 51 -3.26 -2.92 6.32
CA GLY A 51 -4.63 -3.40 6.51
C GLY A 51 -4.68 -4.85 6.99
N LEU A 52 -3.87 -5.74 6.40
CA LEU A 52 -3.72 -7.12 6.86
C LEU A 52 -3.23 -7.19 8.30
N LEU A 53 -2.18 -6.43 8.60
CA LEU A 53 -1.60 -6.39 9.94
C LEU A 53 -2.60 -5.92 11.00
N TYR A 54 -3.41 -4.90 10.69
CA TYR A 54 -4.45 -4.43 11.59
C TYR A 54 -5.57 -5.46 11.78
N ALA A 55 -5.93 -6.21 10.73
CA ALA A 55 -6.88 -7.31 10.85
C ALA A 55 -6.34 -8.41 11.79
N ASP A 56 -5.06 -8.76 11.66
CA ASP A 56 -4.40 -9.76 12.54
C ASP A 56 -4.32 -9.29 14.01
N GLN A 57 -4.26 -7.97 14.23
CA GLN A 57 -4.33 -7.37 15.57
C GLN A 57 -5.77 -7.24 16.12
N GLY A 58 -6.80 -7.58 15.33
CA GLY A 58 -8.21 -7.38 15.69
C GLY A 58 -8.72 -5.93 15.55
N LYS A 59 -7.91 -5.04 14.97
CA LYS A 59 -8.22 -3.62 14.71
C LYS A 59 -8.97 -3.47 13.38
N LEU A 60 -10.22 -3.91 13.35
CA LEU A 60 -10.99 -4.03 12.11
C LEU A 60 -11.31 -2.68 11.45
N ASP A 61 -11.58 -1.64 12.23
CA ASP A 61 -11.87 -0.30 11.71
C ASP A 61 -10.65 0.31 11.00
N GLU A 62 -9.46 0.11 11.56
CA GLU A 62 -8.19 0.53 10.95
C GLU A 62 -7.87 -0.29 9.70
N ALA A 63 -8.11 -1.60 9.75
CA ALA A 63 -7.94 -2.48 8.60
C ALA A 63 -8.83 -2.06 7.42
N GLU A 64 -10.11 -1.79 7.68
CA GLU A 64 -11.06 -1.34 6.67
C GLU A 64 -10.60 -0.03 6.01
N LYS A 65 -10.18 0.96 6.81
CA LYS A 65 -9.65 2.24 6.28
C LYS A 65 -8.46 2.02 5.36
N MET A 66 -7.54 1.14 5.73
CA MET A 66 -6.37 0.83 4.90
C MET A 66 -6.78 0.14 3.59
N TYR A 67 -7.69 -0.84 3.63
CA TYR A 67 -8.16 -1.52 2.44
C TYR A 67 -8.92 -0.59 1.49
N GLN A 68 -9.83 0.24 2.00
CA GLN A 68 -10.55 1.23 1.19
C GLN A 68 -9.58 2.19 0.51
N ARG A 69 -8.56 2.66 1.24
CA ARG A 69 -7.52 3.52 0.70
C ARG A 69 -6.71 2.84 -0.41
N ALA A 70 -6.30 1.58 -0.20
CA ALA A 70 -5.56 0.81 -1.20
C ALA A 70 -6.42 0.57 -2.46
N LEU A 71 -7.69 0.19 -2.28
CA LEU A 71 -8.64 -0.06 -3.36
C LEU A 71 -8.84 1.19 -4.23
N GLN A 72 -9.20 2.33 -3.62
CA GLN A 72 -9.37 3.59 -4.35
C GLN A 72 -8.08 4.01 -5.09
N GLY A 73 -6.92 3.74 -4.50
CA GLY A 73 -5.64 4.01 -5.15
C GLY A 73 -5.40 3.11 -6.35
N TYR A 74 -5.69 1.82 -6.25
CA TYR A 74 -5.54 0.87 -7.35
C TYR A 74 -6.51 1.16 -8.48
N GLU A 75 -7.77 1.50 -8.17
CA GLU A 75 -8.76 1.93 -9.15
C GLU A 75 -8.27 3.15 -9.94
N LYS A 76 -7.78 4.18 -9.25
CA LYS A 76 -7.22 5.38 -9.91
C LYS A 76 -5.99 5.07 -10.75
N ALA A 77 -5.10 4.21 -10.27
CA ALA A 77 -3.91 3.80 -11.01
C ALA A 77 -4.27 3.04 -12.29
N LEU A 78 -5.27 2.15 -12.22
CA LEU A 78 -5.76 1.37 -13.36
C LEU A 78 -6.54 2.25 -14.35
N LEU A 79 -7.49 3.06 -13.88
CA LEU A 79 -8.30 3.94 -14.72
C LEU A 79 -7.46 5.07 -15.36
N GLY A 80 -6.45 5.59 -14.67
CA GLY A 80 -5.49 6.54 -15.23
C GLY A 80 -4.65 5.96 -16.37
N ASN A 81 -4.41 4.64 -16.37
CA ASN A 81 -3.75 3.95 -17.48
C ASN A 81 -4.70 3.74 -18.67
N VAL A 82 -6.00 3.49 -18.43
CA VAL A 82 -7.01 3.37 -19.49
C VAL A 82 -7.27 4.71 -20.19
N ALA A 83 -7.31 5.82 -19.45
CA ALA A 83 -7.51 7.15 -20.03
C ALA A 83 -6.33 7.65 -20.89
N ARG A 84 -5.13 7.05 -20.77
CA ARG A 84 -3.99 7.31 -21.65
C ARG A 84 -4.02 6.51 -22.95
N TYR A 85 -4.84 5.47 -23.03
CA TYR A 85 -5.12 4.76 -24.27
C TYR A 85 -6.20 5.52 -25.05
N ARG A 86 -5.83 6.66 -25.65
CA ARG A 86 -6.62 7.25 -26.73
C ARG A 86 -6.25 6.50 -28.00
N PRO A 87 -7.09 5.62 -28.57
CA PRO A 87 -6.80 5.08 -29.89
C PRO A 87 -6.73 6.28 -30.83
N LEU A 88 -5.57 6.48 -31.46
CA LEU A 88 -5.41 7.39 -32.58
C LEU A 88 -6.18 6.80 -33.77
N CYS A 89 -7.52 6.79 -33.69
CA CYS A 89 -8.36 6.48 -34.83
C CYS A 89 -9.11 7.74 -35.19
N GLY A 90 -8.49 8.48 -36.10
CA GLY A 90 -9.02 9.68 -36.72
C GLY A 90 -8.09 10.15 -37.82
N ILE A 91 -7.94 9.35 -38.89
CA ILE A 91 -7.77 9.80 -40.28
C ILE A 91 -8.47 8.78 -41.17
#